data_AF-A0A150JR85-F1
#
_entry.id   AF-A0A150JR85-F1
#
_cell.length_a   1.000
_cell.length_b   1.000
_cell.length_c   1.000
_cell.angle_alpha   90.00
_cell.angle_beta   90.00
_cell.angle_gamma   90.00
#
_symmetry.space_group_name_H-M   'P 1'
#
loop_
_entity.id
_entity.type
_entity.pdbx_description
1 polymer ?
#
loop_
_entity_poly.entity_id
_entity_poly.type
_entity_poly.pdbx_seq_one_letter_code
_entity_poly.pdbx_strand_id
1 'polypeptide(L)'
;MEEEREDFYRYSMMKPFEKMWNIINVPLKANQPNGYDVIMATKMLGYLDISNTETGKIALEMLKEIQALQTAYDTLKICVNFIQKNNLKINADELKFGMYIADPKKLELQKGYCGFGGIPGFIQVSIYPNSYNIPKIPAVIAHEFHHNIRFSYFDWDHGNVTVGDYLIIEGLAESFARELYGDEFLGPWVTSFDKEDLEYSTEIIKESLDVKGFAEVSSYMFGDTIAKEQGYQPVGLSPFAGYAVGYQAVQSFMKVNNVGIEEATLLDTKEILYNCELFTK
;
A
#
# COMPACT_ATOMS: atom_id res chain seq x y z
N MET A 1 -2.73 -9.94 -32.60
CA MET A 1 -1.51 -9.49 -31.90
C MET A 1 -1.81 -8.57 -30.71
N GLU A 2 -2.43 -7.40 -30.91
CA GLU A 2 -2.77 -6.51 -29.78
C GLU A 2 -3.91 -7.06 -28.93
N GLU A 3 -5.04 -7.42 -29.56
CA GLU A 3 -6.18 -8.07 -28.87
C GLU A 3 -5.77 -9.38 -28.17
N GLU A 4 -4.90 -10.19 -28.80
CA GLU A 4 -4.35 -11.41 -28.18
C GLU A 4 -3.49 -11.11 -26.94
N ARG A 5 -2.72 -10.00 -26.94
CA ARG A 5 -1.92 -9.58 -25.79
C ARG A 5 -2.81 -9.08 -24.66
N GLU A 6 -3.81 -8.27 -24.99
CA GLU A 6 -4.78 -7.80 -24.02
C GLU A 6 -5.55 -8.95 -23.38
N ASP A 7 -6.06 -9.88 -24.19
CA ASP A 7 -6.80 -11.04 -23.70
C ASP A 7 -5.90 -11.97 -22.86
N PHE A 8 -4.62 -12.13 -23.24
CA PHE A 8 -3.66 -12.83 -22.37
C PHE A 8 -3.49 -12.12 -21.02
N TYR A 9 -3.34 -10.79 -21.01
CA TYR A 9 -3.22 -10.02 -19.78
C TYR A 9 -4.48 -10.16 -18.90
N ARG A 10 -5.67 -10.00 -19.49
CA ARG A 10 -6.96 -10.13 -18.80
C ARG A 10 -7.14 -11.54 -18.23
N TYR A 11 -7.00 -12.56 -19.06
CA TYR A 11 -7.47 -13.91 -18.72
C TYR A 11 -6.39 -14.82 -18.13
N SER A 12 -5.11 -14.51 -18.30
CA SER A 12 -4.00 -15.26 -17.69
C SER A 12 -3.44 -14.53 -16.47
N MET A 13 -3.22 -13.23 -16.54
CA MET A 13 -2.53 -12.48 -15.47
C MET A 13 -3.50 -11.88 -14.45
N MET A 14 -4.64 -11.34 -14.89
CA MET A 14 -5.60 -10.66 -14.01
C MET A 14 -6.70 -11.60 -13.47
N LYS A 15 -7.11 -12.61 -14.24
CA LYS A 15 -8.15 -13.57 -13.84
C LYS A 15 -7.89 -14.30 -12.51
N PRO A 16 -6.65 -14.67 -12.13
CA PRO A 16 -6.40 -15.23 -10.80
C PRO A 16 -6.84 -14.32 -9.64
N PHE A 17 -6.91 -13.00 -9.89
CA PHE A 17 -7.32 -11.93 -8.99
C PHE A 17 -8.75 -11.44 -9.25
N GLU A 18 -9.56 -12.13 -10.06
CA GLU A 18 -10.91 -11.68 -10.45
C GLU A 18 -11.81 -11.35 -9.25
N LYS A 19 -11.74 -12.14 -8.16
CA LYS A 19 -12.48 -11.85 -6.93
C LYS A 19 -12.09 -10.50 -6.32
N MET A 20 -10.79 -10.19 -6.27
CA MET A 20 -10.28 -8.91 -5.80
C MET A 20 -10.76 -7.77 -6.71
N TRP A 21 -10.59 -7.92 -8.03
CA TRP A 21 -11.04 -6.92 -9.00
C TRP A 21 -12.54 -6.63 -8.93
N ASN A 22 -13.36 -7.68 -8.76
CA ASN A 22 -14.81 -7.53 -8.59
C ASN A 22 -15.20 -6.75 -7.33
N ILE A 23 -14.48 -6.92 -6.21
CA ILE A 23 -14.75 -6.19 -4.95
C ILE A 23 -14.56 -4.67 -5.15
N ILE A 24 -13.56 -4.27 -5.93
CA ILE A 24 -13.33 -2.86 -6.28
C ILE A 24 -14.03 -2.42 -7.56
N ASN A 25 -15.01 -3.18 -8.03
CA ASN A 25 -15.83 -2.88 -9.21
C ASN A 25 -15.04 -2.71 -10.52
N VAL A 26 -13.93 -3.44 -10.68
CA VAL A 26 -13.11 -3.47 -11.90
C VAL A 26 -13.41 -4.76 -12.68
N PRO A 27 -14.11 -4.71 -13.82
CA PRO A 27 -14.33 -5.90 -14.63
C PRO A 27 -13.06 -6.29 -15.39
N LEU A 28 -12.86 -7.59 -15.67
CA LEU A 28 -11.74 -8.06 -16.50
C LEU A 28 -11.80 -7.49 -17.93
N LYS A 29 -13.00 -7.31 -18.49
CA LYS A 29 -13.23 -6.72 -19.81
C LYS A 29 -14.45 -5.81 -19.75
N ALA A 30 -14.35 -4.64 -20.36
CA ALA A 30 -15.47 -3.70 -20.41
C ALA A 30 -16.61 -4.23 -21.30
N ASN A 31 -17.85 -3.89 -20.95
CA ASN A 31 -19.03 -4.23 -21.74
C ASN A 31 -19.16 -3.40 -23.03
N GLN A 32 -18.47 -2.25 -23.09
CA GLN A 32 -18.51 -1.33 -24.23
C GLN A 32 -17.07 -1.04 -24.69
N PRO A 33 -16.84 -0.75 -25.97
CA PRO A 33 -15.55 -0.28 -26.46
C PRO A 33 -15.09 0.94 -25.65
N ASN A 34 -13.82 0.94 -25.23
CA ASN A 34 -13.20 1.98 -24.37
C ASN A 34 -13.87 2.18 -23.00
N GLY A 35 -14.68 1.21 -22.53
CA GLY A 35 -15.17 1.23 -21.16
C GLY A 35 -14.08 0.94 -20.13
N TYR A 36 -14.39 1.20 -18.86
CA TYR A 36 -13.50 0.91 -17.75
C TYR A 36 -13.35 -0.60 -17.53
N ASP A 37 -12.12 -1.09 -17.54
CA ASP A 37 -11.75 -2.49 -17.27
C ASP A 37 -10.38 -2.59 -16.60
N VAL A 38 -9.91 -3.81 -16.36
CA VAL A 38 -8.63 -4.07 -15.70
C VAL A 38 -7.43 -3.49 -16.44
N ILE A 39 -7.47 -3.30 -17.76
CA ILE A 39 -6.36 -2.68 -18.51
C ILE A 39 -6.29 -1.19 -18.19
N MET A 40 -7.42 -0.51 -18.12
CA MET A 40 -7.46 0.89 -17.71
C MET A 40 -7.10 1.04 -16.23
N ALA A 41 -7.66 0.19 -15.37
CA ALA A 41 -7.43 0.23 -13.93
C ALA A 41 -5.95 0.03 -13.58
N THR A 42 -5.27 -0.97 -14.18
CA THR A 42 -3.86 -1.22 -13.85
C THR A 42 -2.94 -0.08 -14.29
N LYS A 43 -3.22 0.58 -15.43
CA LYS A 43 -2.51 1.80 -15.83
C LYS A 43 -2.71 2.94 -14.81
N MET A 44 -3.93 3.11 -14.31
CA MET A 44 -4.22 4.11 -13.26
C MET A 44 -3.50 3.79 -11.95
N LEU A 45 -3.38 2.51 -11.61
CA LEU A 45 -2.63 1.99 -10.45
C LEU A 45 -1.11 2.00 -10.66
N GLY A 46 -0.60 2.48 -11.80
CA GLY A 46 0.83 2.63 -12.04
C GLY A 46 1.54 1.40 -12.58
N TYR A 47 0.81 0.43 -13.13
CA TYR A 47 1.42 -0.71 -13.81
C TYR A 47 1.93 -0.27 -15.18
N LEU A 48 3.03 -0.86 -15.62
CA LEU A 48 3.59 -0.60 -16.94
C LEU A 48 2.57 -0.99 -18.02
N ASP A 49 2.32 -0.07 -18.95
CA ASP A 49 1.46 -0.32 -20.09
C ASP A 49 1.95 -1.54 -20.88
N ILE A 50 1.05 -2.49 -21.15
CA ILE A 50 1.35 -3.73 -21.87
C ILE A 50 1.90 -3.50 -23.29
N SER A 51 1.72 -2.31 -23.87
CA SER A 51 2.34 -1.93 -25.14
C SER A 51 3.85 -1.69 -25.00
N ASN A 52 4.33 -1.28 -23.82
CA ASN A 52 5.72 -0.89 -23.58
C ASN A 52 6.64 -2.10 -23.36
N THR A 53 6.93 -2.78 -24.46
CA THR A 53 7.61 -4.09 -24.46
C THR A 53 9.08 -4.01 -24.07
N GLU A 54 9.79 -2.96 -24.49
CA GLU A 54 11.23 -2.82 -24.24
C GLU A 54 11.51 -2.57 -22.75
N THR A 55 10.86 -1.57 -22.17
CA THR A 55 10.92 -1.28 -20.73
C THR A 55 10.52 -2.50 -19.90
N GLY A 56 9.47 -3.21 -20.31
CA GLY A 56 9.02 -4.43 -19.63
C GLY A 56 10.04 -5.56 -19.67
N LYS A 57 10.73 -5.77 -20.81
CA LYS A 57 11.78 -6.80 -20.91
C LYS A 57 12.97 -6.50 -20.00
N ILE A 58 13.42 -5.24 -19.95
CA ILE A 58 14.54 -4.84 -19.09
C ILE A 58 14.20 -5.10 -17.63
N ALA A 59 13.05 -4.61 -17.17
CA ALA A 59 12.61 -4.82 -15.79
C ALA A 59 12.41 -6.31 -15.46
N LEU A 60 11.87 -7.10 -16.38
CA LEU A 60 11.68 -8.54 -16.18
C LEU A 60 13.02 -9.27 -16.00
N GLU A 61 14.03 -8.96 -16.81
CA GLU A 61 15.35 -9.58 -16.64
C GLU A 61 15.99 -9.19 -15.30
N MET A 62 15.89 -7.92 -14.88
CA MET A 62 16.35 -7.50 -13.55
C MET A 62 15.64 -8.25 -12.42
N LEU A 63 14.31 -8.43 -12.50
CA LEU A 63 13.53 -9.17 -11.50
C LEU A 63 13.95 -10.64 -11.41
N LYS A 64 14.30 -11.26 -12.54
CA LYS A 64 14.83 -12.63 -12.57
C LYS A 64 16.23 -12.71 -11.95
N GLU A 65 17.12 -11.78 -12.31
CA GLU A 65 18.49 -11.71 -11.80
C GLU A 65 18.53 -11.61 -10.28
N ILE A 66 17.67 -10.78 -9.69
CA ILE A 66 17.56 -10.63 -8.22
C ILE A 66 16.71 -11.72 -7.56
N GLN A 67 16.19 -12.68 -8.32
CA GLN A 67 15.32 -13.76 -7.84
C GLN A 67 14.09 -13.26 -7.08
N ALA A 68 13.44 -12.21 -7.57
CA ALA A 68 12.37 -11.50 -6.85
C ALA A 68 11.21 -12.42 -6.38
N LEU A 69 10.87 -13.46 -7.14
CA LEU A 69 9.85 -14.43 -6.74
C LEU A 69 10.26 -15.29 -5.55
N GLN A 70 11.54 -15.66 -5.44
CA GLN A 70 12.06 -16.38 -4.29
C GLN A 70 12.04 -15.48 -3.06
N THR A 71 12.48 -14.22 -3.19
CA THR A 71 12.38 -13.22 -2.13
C THR A 71 10.94 -13.03 -1.65
N ALA A 72 9.98 -12.96 -2.58
CA ALA A 72 8.57 -12.84 -2.23
C ALA A 72 8.06 -14.06 -1.46
N TYR A 73 8.39 -15.27 -1.92
CA TYR A 73 8.02 -16.51 -1.24
C TYR A 73 8.58 -16.58 0.18
N ASP A 74 9.87 -16.29 0.35
CA ASP A 74 10.54 -16.33 1.66
C ASP A 74 9.98 -15.27 2.61
N THR A 75 9.68 -14.07 2.09
CA THR A 75 9.05 -12.98 2.85
C THR A 75 7.65 -13.36 3.33
N LEU A 76 6.80 -13.89 2.45
CA LEU A 76 5.45 -14.34 2.81
C LEU A 76 5.51 -15.45 3.85
N LYS A 77 6.48 -16.37 3.75
CA LYS A 77 6.69 -17.42 4.76
C LYS A 77 7.07 -16.83 6.13
N ILE A 78 7.93 -15.81 6.17
CA ILE A 78 8.26 -15.09 7.42
C ILE A 78 6.99 -14.45 8.00
N CYS A 79 6.20 -13.76 7.18
CA CYS A 79 4.96 -13.11 7.62
C CYS A 79 3.93 -14.14 8.16
N VAL A 80 3.76 -15.27 7.47
CA VAL A 80 2.90 -16.38 7.91
C VAL A 80 3.38 -16.95 9.25
N ASN A 81 4.69 -17.16 9.42
CA ASN A 81 5.24 -17.64 10.69
C ASN A 81 5.00 -16.64 11.83
N PHE A 82 5.11 -15.33 11.55
CA PHE A 82 4.83 -14.28 12.52
C PHE A 82 3.38 -14.35 13.01
N ILE A 83 2.40 -14.40 12.09
CA ILE A 83 0.98 -14.45 12.49
C ILE A 83 0.63 -15.73 13.23
N GLN A 84 1.22 -16.87 12.85
CA GLN A 84 1.02 -18.14 13.55
C GLN A 84 1.57 -18.09 14.98
N LYS A 85 2.78 -17.54 15.17
CA LYS A 85 3.40 -17.39 16.48
C LYS A 85 2.59 -16.47 17.41
N ASN A 86 1.98 -15.43 16.84
CA ASN A 86 1.24 -14.41 17.58
C ASN A 86 -0.29 -14.61 17.57
N ASN A 87 -0.79 -15.75 17.09
CA ASN A 87 -2.22 -16.08 17.00
C ASN A 87 -3.07 -15.04 16.24
N LEU A 88 -2.48 -14.39 15.24
CA LEU A 88 -3.18 -13.51 14.31
C LEU A 88 -3.77 -14.33 13.15
N LYS A 89 -4.86 -13.84 12.55
CA LYS A 89 -5.54 -14.52 11.44
C LYS A 89 -5.65 -13.63 10.21
N ILE A 90 -5.74 -14.28 9.05
CA ILE A 90 -6.21 -13.68 7.80
C ILE A 90 -7.53 -14.38 7.45
N ASN A 91 -8.54 -13.62 7.07
CA ASN A 91 -9.87 -14.10 6.67
C ASN A 91 -9.87 -14.57 5.21
N ALA A 92 -8.97 -15.51 4.91
CA ALA A 92 -8.84 -16.16 3.61
C ALA A 92 -8.15 -17.53 3.76
N ASP A 93 -8.60 -18.50 2.99
CA ASP A 93 -8.01 -19.86 2.98
C ASP A 93 -6.72 -19.94 2.13
N GLU A 94 -6.56 -19.00 1.20
CA GLU A 94 -5.42 -18.92 0.27
C GLU A 94 -4.96 -17.47 0.15
N LEU A 95 -3.63 -17.28 0.11
CA LEU A 95 -3.01 -16.01 -0.27
C LEU A 95 -2.52 -16.07 -1.71
N LYS A 96 -3.02 -15.16 -2.55
CA LYS A 96 -2.57 -14.98 -3.92
C LYS A 96 -1.67 -13.77 -4.02
N PHE A 97 -0.44 -14.01 -4.45
CA PHE A 97 0.57 -12.97 -4.64
C PHE A 97 0.82 -12.72 -6.13
N GLY A 98 0.83 -11.45 -6.52
CA GLY A 98 1.16 -11.00 -7.88
C GLY A 98 2.24 -9.94 -7.85
N MET A 99 3.30 -10.13 -8.65
CA MET A 99 4.32 -9.11 -8.87
C MET A 99 4.24 -8.63 -10.32
N TYR A 100 4.07 -7.32 -10.48
CA TYR A 100 3.89 -6.66 -11.77
C TYR A 100 4.96 -5.61 -11.99
N ILE A 101 5.23 -5.28 -13.25
CA ILE A 101 6.19 -4.23 -13.59
C ILE A 101 5.49 -2.89 -13.45
N ALA A 102 6.07 -1.96 -12.71
CA ALA A 102 5.54 -0.61 -12.57
C ALA A 102 5.96 0.30 -13.73
N ASP A 103 5.16 1.32 -14.01
CA ASP A 103 5.56 2.47 -14.81
C ASP A 103 6.45 3.39 -13.95
N PRO A 104 7.76 3.51 -14.26
CA PRO A 104 8.70 4.28 -13.45
C PRO A 104 8.42 5.78 -13.43
N LYS A 105 7.70 6.31 -14.43
CA LYS A 105 7.30 7.71 -14.49
C LYS A 105 6.03 7.94 -13.66
N LYS A 106 5.04 7.03 -13.78
CA LYS A 106 3.80 7.15 -13.01
C LYS A 106 4.06 7.00 -11.50
N LEU A 107 5.01 6.15 -11.12
CA LEU A 107 5.40 5.92 -9.73
C LEU A 107 6.70 6.64 -9.31
N GLU A 108 7.03 7.76 -9.93
CA GLU A 108 8.28 8.50 -9.64
C GLU A 108 8.35 8.95 -8.18
N LEU A 109 7.25 9.47 -7.63
CA LEU A 109 7.16 9.91 -6.23
C LEU A 109 7.33 8.75 -5.24
N GLN A 110 6.89 7.55 -5.62
CA GLN A 110 7.04 6.31 -4.87
C GLN A 110 8.40 5.62 -5.14
N LYS A 111 9.30 6.24 -5.90
CA LYS A 111 10.60 5.68 -6.30
C LYS A 111 10.48 4.33 -7.04
N GLY A 112 9.43 4.21 -7.85
CA GLY A 112 9.21 3.13 -8.80
C GLY A 112 8.61 1.85 -8.21
N TYR A 113 7.97 1.88 -7.04
CA TYR A 113 7.27 0.71 -6.50
C TYR A 113 6.09 1.09 -5.59
N CYS A 114 5.09 0.23 -5.52
CA CYS A 114 3.98 0.30 -4.56
C CYS A 114 3.31 -1.06 -4.46
N GLY A 115 2.30 -1.20 -3.60
CA GLY A 115 1.51 -2.42 -3.53
C GLY A 115 0.04 -2.19 -3.26
N PHE A 116 -0.67 -3.31 -3.15
CA PHE A 116 -2.05 -3.40 -2.75
C PHE A 116 -2.29 -4.71 -1.99
N GLY A 117 -2.70 -4.59 -0.73
CA GLY A 117 -3.06 -5.70 0.16
C GLY A 117 -4.41 -5.50 0.84
N GLY A 118 -5.23 -4.57 0.35
CA GLY A 118 -6.46 -4.13 1.01
C GLY A 118 -7.61 -5.14 1.01
N ILE A 119 -7.45 -6.30 0.36
CA ILE A 119 -8.49 -7.35 0.28
C ILE A 119 -7.89 -8.66 0.81
N PRO A 120 -8.37 -9.18 1.95
CA PRO A 120 -7.90 -10.45 2.50
C PRO A 120 -7.88 -11.58 1.45
N GLY A 121 -6.72 -12.24 1.33
CA GLY A 121 -6.46 -13.28 0.34
C GLY A 121 -5.64 -12.81 -0.87
N PHE A 122 -5.43 -11.51 -1.05
CA PHE A 122 -4.77 -10.97 -2.23
C PHE A 122 -3.70 -9.94 -1.88
N ILE A 123 -2.54 -10.09 -2.51
CA ILE A 123 -1.43 -9.15 -2.44
C ILE A 123 -0.93 -8.91 -3.86
N GLN A 124 -0.81 -7.65 -4.25
CA GLN A 124 -0.16 -7.24 -5.48
C GLN A 124 0.95 -6.25 -5.17
N VAL A 125 2.11 -6.44 -5.79
CA VAL A 125 3.22 -5.48 -5.75
C VAL A 125 3.56 -5.09 -7.16
N SER A 126 3.68 -3.80 -7.43
CA SER A 126 4.20 -3.28 -8.70
C SER A 126 5.57 -2.65 -8.47
N ILE A 127 6.53 -2.96 -9.33
CA ILE A 127 7.91 -2.49 -9.17
C ILE A 127 8.62 -2.32 -10.51
N TYR A 128 9.34 -1.21 -10.65
CA TYR A 128 10.39 -1.02 -11.64
C TYR A 128 11.74 -1.06 -10.90
N PRO A 129 12.51 -2.15 -11.01
CA PRO A 129 13.68 -2.37 -10.15
C PRO A 129 14.74 -1.28 -10.30
N ASN A 130 15.25 -0.80 -9.17
CA ASN A 130 16.39 0.12 -9.09
C ASN A 130 17.17 -0.14 -7.78
N SER A 131 18.34 0.50 -7.65
CA SER A 131 19.21 0.29 -6.48
C SER A 131 18.56 0.68 -5.14
N TYR A 132 17.55 1.56 -5.15
CA TYR A 132 16.86 2.00 -3.94
C TYR A 132 15.78 1.02 -3.49
N ASN A 133 14.97 0.49 -4.41
CA ASN A 133 13.79 -0.31 -4.08
C ASN A 133 14.06 -1.83 -4.02
N ILE A 134 15.09 -2.35 -4.71
CA ILE A 134 15.43 -3.78 -4.66
C ILE A 134 15.62 -4.30 -3.23
N PRO A 135 16.41 -3.62 -2.35
CA PRO A 135 16.55 -4.08 -0.97
C PRO A 135 15.25 -4.02 -0.15
N LYS A 136 14.25 -3.25 -0.59
CA LYS A 136 12.99 -2.98 0.12
C LYS A 136 11.84 -3.89 -0.32
N ILE A 137 12.07 -4.80 -1.27
CA ILE A 137 11.07 -5.78 -1.72
C ILE A 137 10.47 -6.56 -0.53
N PRO A 138 11.25 -7.06 0.45
CA PRO A 138 10.67 -7.76 1.60
C PRO A 138 9.75 -6.86 2.44
N ALA A 139 10.18 -5.61 2.69
CA ALA A 139 9.43 -4.67 3.50
C ALA A 139 8.08 -4.30 2.87
N VAL A 140 8.02 -4.01 1.55
CA VAL A 140 6.73 -3.71 0.90
C VAL A 140 5.81 -4.92 0.86
N ILE A 141 6.33 -6.14 0.69
CA ILE A 141 5.49 -7.33 0.74
C ILE A 141 4.93 -7.54 2.15
N ALA A 142 5.72 -7.32 3.19
CA ALA A 142 5.25 -7.38 4.57
C ALA A 142 4.21 -6.29 4.89
N HIS A 143 4.40 -5.08 4.37
CA HIS A 143 3.42 -4.00 4.46
C HIS A 143 2.08 -4.43 3.85
N GLU A 144 2.05 -4.90 2.60
CA GLU A 144 0.79 -5.33 1.97
C GLU A 144 0.19 -6.59 2.63
N PHE A 145 1.05 -7.47 3.16
CA PHE A 145 0.60 -8.61 3.97
C PHE A 145 -0.09 -8.15 5.25
N HIS A 146 0.40 -7.07 5.90
CA HIS A 146 -0.23 -6.55 7.10
C HIS A 146 -1.65 -6.05 6.85
N HIS A 147 -1.92 -5.40 5.71
CA HIS A 147 -3.28 -5.02 5.35
C HIS A 147 -4.24 -6.21 5.30
N ASN A 148 -3.78 -7.37 4.83
CA ASN A 148 -4.59 -8.60 4.86
C ASN A 148 -4.94 -9.02 6.30
N ILE A 149 -4.03 -8.81 7.26
CA ILE A 149 -4.31 -9.02 8.69
C ILE A 149 -5.32 -7.98 9.18
N ARG A 150 -5.04 -6.69 8.98
CA ARG A 150 -5.87 -5.59 9.49
C ARG A 150 -7.32 -5.72 9.03
N PHE A 151 -7.54 -5.99 7.74
CA PHE A 151 -8.87 -6.16 7.15
C PHE A 151 -9.54 -7.51 7.44
N SER A 152 -8.90 -8.35 8.25
CA SER A 152 -9.51 -9.56 8.82
C SER A 152 -10.11 -9.35 10.20
N TYR A 153 -9.85 -8.18 10.81
CA TYR A 153 -10.38 -7.78 12.12
C TYR A 153 -11.28 -6.54 12.04
N PHE A 154 -11.07 -5.68 11.04
CA PHE A 154 -11.81 -4.44 10.86
C PHE A 154 -12.40 -4.38 9.45
N ASP A 155 -13.70 -4.12 9.36
CA ASP A 155 -14.35 -3.92 8.07
C ASP A 155 -13.89 -2.59 7.46
N TRP A 156 -13.33 -2.65 6.26
CA TRP A 156 -13.06 -1.44 5.48
C TRP A 156 -14.31 -1.03 4.72
N ASP A 157 -14.94 0.06 5.17
CA ASP A 157 -16.05 0.67 4.46
C ASP A 157 -15.49 1.48 3.26
N HIS A 158 -15.57 0.88 2.05
CA HIS A 158 -15.09 1.42 0.77
C HIS A 158 -15.81 2.72 0.35
N GLY A 159 -15.62 3.79 1.11
CA GLY A 159 -16.22 5.11 0.88
C GLY A 159 -16.45 5.96 2.14
N ASN A 160 -16.27 5.40 3.34
CA ASN A 160 -16.59 6.07 4.61
C ASN A 160 -15.43 6.00 5.62
N VAL A 161 -14.21 5.83 5.14
CA VAL A 161 -12.99 5.87 5.95
C VAL A 161 -12.70 7.30 6.38
N THR A 162 -12.28 7.50 7.63
CA THR A 162 -11.75 8.79 8.08
C THR A 162 -10.27 8.94 7.72
N VAL A 163 -9.74 10.15 7.78
CA VAL A 163 -8.28 10.38 7.74
C VAL A 163 -7.60 9.56 8.84
N GLY A 164 -8.13 9.60 10.07
CA GLY A 164 -7.60 8.85 11.21
C GLY A 164 -7.53 7.35 10.96
N ASP A 165 -8.58 6.75 10.38
CA ASP A 165 -8.60 5.33 10.04
C ASP A 165 -7.50 4.98 9.04
N TYR A 166 -7.35 5.78 7.98
CA TYR A 166 -6.35 5.51 6.95
C TYR A 166 -4.91 5.68 7.49
N LEU A 167 -4.67 6.71 8.33
CA LEU A 167 -3.38 6.90 9.02
C LEU A 167 -2.99 5.67 9.83
N ILE A 168 -3.92 5.13 10.63
CA ILE A 168 -3.62 3.99 11.50
C ILE A 168 -3.41 2.72 10.67
N ILE A 169 -4.15 2.54 9.59
CA ILE A 169 -4.02 1.37 8.70
C ILE A 169 -2.64 1.35 8.04
N GLU A 170 -2.21 2.49 7.48
CA GLU A 170 -0.89 2.61 6.85
C GLU A 170 0.24 2.61 7.89
N GLY A 171 0.04 3.28 9.02
CA GLY A 171 1.01 3.34 10.11
C GLY A 171 1.30 1.97 10.72
N LEU A 172 0.27 1.13 10.90
CA LEU A 172 0.44 -0.25 11.39
C LEU A 172 1.15 -1.12 10.35
N ALA A 173 0.81 -1.00 9.07
CA ALA A 173 1.44 -1.76 8.00
C ALA A 173 2.95 -1.45 7.88
N GLU A 174 3.31 -0.16 7.93
CA GLU A 174 4.70 0.25 7.92
C GLU A 174 5.44 -0.16 9.20
N SER A 175 4.77 -0.08 10.36
CA SER A 175 5.32 -0.53 11.64
C SER A 175 5.56 -2.04 11.68
N PHE A 176 4.72 -2.83 11.00
CA PHE A 176 4.91 -4.27 10.83
C PHE A 176 6.10 -4.59 9.92
N ALA A 177 6.24 -3.89 8.80
CA ALA A 177 7.41 -4.03 7.93
C ALA A 177 8.70 -3.70 8.70
N ARG A 178 8.69 -2.65 9.52
CA ARG A 178 9.80 -2.28 10.41
C ARG A 178 10.12 -3.35 11.44
N GLU A 179 9.11 -3.97 12.06
CA GLU A 179 9.33 -5.02 13.05
C GLU A 179 10.08 -6.22 12.46
N LEU A 180 9.79 -6.58 11.20
CA LEU A 180 10.40 -7.73 10.56
C LEU A 180 11.79 -7.44 9.96
N TYR A 181 12.02 -6.22 9.46
CA TYR A 181 13.20 -5.92 8.65
C TYR A 181 14.07 -4.80 9.22
N GLY A 182 13.54 -3.96 10.12
CA GLY A 182 14.23 -2.80 10.67
C GLY A 182 14.02 -1.52 9.87
N ASP A 183 14.46 -0.39 10.44
CA ASP A 183 14.21 0.95 9.91
C ASP A 183 14.85 1.20 8.53
N GLU A 184 15.95 0.51 8.22
CA GLU A 184 16.72 0.73 6.98
C GLU A 184 15.99 0.31 5.70
N PHE A 185 14.95 -0.53 5.83
CA PHE A 185 14.16 -1.05 4.70
C PHE A 185 12.81 -0.37 4.53
N LEU A 186 12.47 0.62 5.38
CA LEU A 186 11.23 1.37 5.26
C LEU A 186 11.18 2.18 3.96
N GLY A 187 9.96 2.37 3.46
CA GLY A 187 9.74 3.00 2.17
C GLY A 187 9.98 4.52 2.16
N PRO A 188 9.91 5.15 0.99
CA PRO A 188 10.11 6.59 0.85
C PRO A 188 9.03 7.41 1.58
N TRP A 189 7.87 6.80 1.82
CA TRP A 189 6.69 7.43 2.40
C TRP A 189 6.90 7.90 3.84
N VAL A 190 7.83 7.30 4.58
CA VAL A 190 8.14 7.66 5.97
C VAL A 190 9.55 8.20 6.17
N THR A 191 10.45 7.97 5.21
CA THR A 191 11.87 8.33 5.31
C THR A 191 12.26 9.62 4.56
N SER A 192 11.34 10.22 3.79
CA SER A 192 11.63 11.41 2.97
C SER A 192 11.25 12.75 3.62
N PHE A 193 10.82 12.74 4.88
CA PHE A 193 10.38 13.93 5.62
C PHE A 193 11.49 14.46 6.52
N ASP A 194 11.74 15.76 6.47
CA ASP A 194 12.48 16.42 7.54
C ASP A 194 11.57 16.68 8.75
N LYS A 195 12.18 17.08 9.86
CA LYS A 195 11.48 17.27 11.12
C LYS A 195 10.44 18.40 11.04
N GLU A 196 10.73 19.48 10.32
CA GLU A 196 9.85 20.64 10.23
C GLU A 196 8.60 20.31 9.41
N ASP A 197 8.77 19.62 8.28
CA ASP A 197 7.66 19.18 7.44
C ASP A 197 6.77 18.15 8.15
N LEU A 198 7.37 17.23 8.92
CA LEU A 198 6.63 16.27 9.73
C LEU A 198 5.83 16.95 10.86
N GLU A 199 6.42 17.90 11.59
CA GLU A 199 5.73 18.67 12.63
C GLU A 199 4.57 19.49 12.05
N TYR A 200 4.81 20.19 10.93
CA TYR A 200 3.78 20.92 10.22
C TYR A 200 2.64 19.99 9.75
N SER A 201 2.98 18.89 9.10
CA SER A 201 2.02 17.90 8.60
C SER A 201 1.18 17.30 9.74
N THR A 202 1.81 17.05 10.89
CA THR A 202 1.13 16.54 12.08
C THR A 202 0.06 17.51 12.56
N GLU A 203 0.36 18.81 12.66
CA GLU A 203 -0.62 19.81 13.12
C GLU A 203 -1.81 19.94 12.15
N ILE A 204 -1.56 19.94 10.83
CA ILE A 204 -2.64 19.99 9.82
C ILE A 204 -3.54 18.75 9.89
N ILE A 205 -2.93 17.56 9.98
CA ILE A 205 -3.65 16.28 10.02
C ILE A 205 -4.43 16.12 11.32
N LYS A 206 -3.88 16.59 12.45
CA LYS A 206 -4.51 16.52 13.78
C LYS A 206 -5.90 17.14 13.81
N GLU A 207 -6.09 18.27 13.14
CA GLU A 207 -7.40 18.95 13.07
C GLU A 207 -8.38 18.26 12.10
N SER A 208 -7.90 17.28 11.33
CA SER A 208 -8.62 16.69 10.20
C SER A 208 -8.88 15.19 10.38
N LEU A 209 -8.58 14.60 11.55
CA LEU A 209 -8.68 13.16 11.80
C LEU A 209 -10.06 12.57 11.48
N ASP A 210 -11.14 13.32 11.76
CA ASP A 210 -12.52 12.88 11.52
C ASP A 210 -13.03 13.21 10.10
N VAL A 211 -12.22 13.84 9.24
CA VAL A 211 -12.60 14.14 7.85
C VAL A 211 -12.81 12.82 7.10
N LYS A 212 -13.89 12.76 6.32
CA LYS A 212 -14.31 11.59 5.55
C LYS A 212 -14.52 11.95 4.10
N GLY A 213 -14.48 10.93 3.26
CA GLY A 213 -14.68 11.03 1.82
C GLY A 213 -13.37 10.72 1.09
N PHE A 214 -13.46 9.93 0.03
CA PHE A 214 -12.26 9.43 -0.65
C PHE A 214 -11.38 10.57 -1.19
N ALA A 215 -12.00 11.61 -1.76
CA ALA A 215 -11.26 12.75 -2.30
C ALA A 215 -10.54 13.54 -1.21
N GLU A 216 -11.26 13.84 -0.12
CA GLU A 216 -10.74 14.58 1.03
C GLU A 216 -9.62 13.81 1.70
N VAL A 217 -9.87 12.54 2.05
CA VAL A 217 -8.87 11.67 2.68
C VAL A 217 -7.64 11.50 1.78
N SER A 218 -7.82 11.37 0.47
CA SER A 218 -6.69 11.28 -0.48
C SER A 218 -5.77 12.50 -0.42
N SER A 219 -6.32 13.71 -0.27
CA SER A 219 -5.51 14.92 -0.13
C SER A 219 -4.63 14.89 1.14
N TYR A 220 -5.15 14.38 2.26
CA TYR A 220 -4.38 14.26 3.50
C TYR A 220 -3.34 13.14 3.44
N MET A 221 -3.68 12.01 2.83
CA MET A 221 -2.79 10.86 2.76
C MET A 221 -1.65 11.04 1.75
N PHE A 222 -1.96 11.55 0.56
CA PHE A 222 -1.03 11.58 -0.56
C PHE A 222 -0.42 12.96 -0.84
N GLY A 223 -0.97 14.03 -0.27
CA GLY A 223 -0.45 15.39 -0.40
C GLY A 223 -0.85 16.12 -1.69
N ASP A 224 -0.45 17.40 -1.76
CA ASP A 224 -0.97 18.37 -2.72
C ASP A 224 -0.63 18.07 -4.18
N THR A 225 0.55 17.50 -4.44
CA THR A 225 0.96 17.15 -5.81
C THR A 225 -0.02 16.13 -6.40
N ILE A 226 -0.31 15.07 -5.66
CA ILE A 226 -1.22 14.01 -6.10
C ILE A 226 -2.67 14.50 -6.09
N ALA A 227 -3.07 15.29 -5.09
CA ALA A 227 -4.40 15.89 -5.04
C ALA A 227 -4.70 16.72 -6.30
N LYS A 228 -3.76 17.59 -6.72
CA LYS A 228 -3.91 18.41 -7.93
C LYS A 228 -4.01 17.57 -9.20
N GLU A 229 -3.19 16.53 -9.33
CA GLU A 229 -3.24 15.61 -10.48
C GLU A 229 -4.58 14.86 -10.58
N GLN A 230 -5.20 14.54 -9.44
CA GLN A 230 -6.49 13.85 -9.37
C GLN A 230 -7.69 14.81 -9.37
N GLY A 231 -7.46 16.12 -9.39
CA GLY A 231 -8.52 17.14 -9.37
C GLY A 231 -9.16 17.38 -8.00
N TYR A 232 -8.49 16.97 -6.91
CA TYR A 232 -8.91 17.19 -5.54
C TYR A 232 -8.37 18.50 -4.97
N GLN A 233 -8.95 18.95 -3.84
CA GLN A 233 -8.52 20.18 -3.20
C GLN A 233 -7.19 19.97 -2.45
N PRO A 234 -6.15 20.78 -2.71
CA PRO A 234 -4.92 20.76 -1.93
C PRO A 234 -5.18 21.24 -0.48
N VAL A 235 -4.43 20.69 0.46
CA VAL A 235 -4.54 20.95 1.90
C VAL A 235 -3.22 21.46 2.50
N GLY A 236 -2.21 21.70 1.66
CA GLY A 236 -0.91 22.25 2.06
C GLY A 236 0.12 21.18 2.43
N LEU A 237 -0.12 19.91 2.12
CA LEU A 237 0.74 18.80 2.57
C LEU A 237 1.71 18.32 1.50
N SER A 238 2.91 17.96 1.94
CA SER A 238 3.92 17.28 1.11
C SER A 238 3.45 15.89 0.66
N PRO A 239 4.01 15.34 -0.44
CA PRO A 239 3.67 14.01 -0.91
C PRO A 239 3.81 12.95 0.16
N PHE A 240 2.74 12.19 0.40
CA PHE A 240 2.67 11.09 1.39
C PHE A 240 2.75 11.50 2.87
N ALA A 241 2.42 12.75 3.20
CA ALA A 241 2.46 13.25 4.59
C ALA A 241 1.65 12.37 5.56
N GLY A 242 0.48 11.87 5.13
CA GLY A 242 -0.32 10.97 5.96
C GLY A 242 0.39 9.65 6.29
N TYR A 243 1.16 9.07 5.37
CA TYR A 243 1.93 7.85 5.66
C TYR A 243 2.97 8.10 6.76
N ALA A 244 3.72 9.20 6.65
CA ALA A 244 4.72 9.59 7.64
C ALA A 244 4.08 9.84 9.01
N VAL A 245 3.00 10.63 9.06
CA VAL A 245 2.29 10.95 10.31
C VAL A 245 1.64 9.71 10.93
N GLY A 246 1.02 8.85 10.12
CA GLY A 246 0.41 7.60 10.57
C GLY A 246 1.43 6.65 11.20
N TYR A 247 2.59 6.48 10.55
CA TYR A 247 3.70 5.72 11.11
C TYR A 247 4.16 6.28 12.45
N GLN A 248 4.37 7.59 12.57
CA GLN A 248 4.79 8.22 13.82
C GLN A 248 3.74 8.08 14.93
N ALA A 249 2.45 8.16 14.59
CA ALA A 249 1.36 7.97 15.55
C ALA A 249 1.40 6.55 16.14
N VAL A 250 1.55 5.53 15.30
CA VAL A 250 1.64 4.13 15.73
C VAL A 250 2.93 3.87 16.53
N GLN A 251 4.08 4.40 16.09
CA GLN A 251 5.33 4.27 16.84
C GLN A 251 5.25 4.94 18.22
N SER A 252 4.65 6.13 18.30
CA SER A 252 4.40 6.83 19.55
C SER A 252 3.50 5.99 20.47
N PHE A 253 2.37 5.50 19.95
CA PHE A 253 1.44 4.65 20.68
C PHE A 253 2.13 3.39 21.24
N MET A 254 2.81 2.61 20.39
CA MET A 254 3.49 1.38 20.79
C MET A 254 4.52 1.61 21.89
N LYS A 255 5.30 2.70 21.77
CA LYS A 255 6.33 3.07 22.74
C LYS A 255 5.74 3.45 24.11
N VAL A 256 4.73 4.31 24.12
CA VAL A 256 4.14 4.85 25.37
C VAL A 256 3.37 3.78 26.12
N ASN A 257 2.69 2.89 25.40
CA ASN A 257 1.88 1.82 25.98
C ASN A 257 2.68 0.53 26.19
N ASN A 258 3.94 0.48 25.74
CA ASN A 258 4.83 -0.68 25.81
C ASN A 258 4.20 -1.95 25.20
N VAL A 259 3.63 -1.81 24.01
CA VAL A 259 2.97 -2.89 23.25
C VAL A 259 3.68 -3.16 21.93
N GLY A 260 3.69 -4.43 21.52
CA GLY A 260 4.24 -4.89 20.24
C GLY A 260 3.28 -4.67 19.07
N ILE A 261 3.76 -4.87 17.84
CA ILE A 261 2.95 -4.66 16.63
C ILE A 261 1.80 -5.69 16.54
N GLU A 262 2.02 -6.90 17.06
CA GLU A 262 1.02 -7.95 17.12
C GLU A 262 -0.22 -7.57 17.94
N GLU A 263 0.00 -6.86 19.05
CA GLU A 263 -1.08 -6.37 19.92
C GLU A 263 -1.72 -5.11 19.32
N ALA A 264 -0.90 -4.14 18.91
CA ALA A 264 -1.38 -2.90 18.31
C ALA A 264 -2.25 -3.14 17.05
N THR A 265 -1.93 -4.17 16.26
CA THR A 265 -2.70 -4.56 15.06
C THR A 265 -4.18 -4.86 15.37
N LEU A 266 -4.48 -5.32 16.58
CA LEU A 266 -5.83 -5.71 17.02
C LEU A 266 -6.62 -4.57 17.66
N LEU A 267 -5.99 -3.42 17.91
CA LEU A 267 -6.64 -2.28 18.56
C LEU A 267 -7.34 -1.40 17.55
N ASP A 268 -8.45 -0.78 17.99
CA ASP A 268 -9.22 0.11 17.14
C ASP A 268 -8.47 1.42 16.88
N THR A 269 -8.85 2.11 15.79
CA THR A 269 -8.24 3.38 15.38
C THR A 269 -8.27 4.42 16.50
N LYS A 270 -9.38 4.53 17.22
CA LYS A 270 -9.57 5.57 18.24
C LYS A 270 -8.67 5.31 19.43
N GLU A 271 -8.57 4.07 19.88
CA GLU A 271 -7.68 3.64 20.96
C GLU A 271 -6.22 4.01 20.65
N ILE A 272 -5.76 3.72 19.43
CA ILE A 272 -4.39 4.06 19.01
C ILE A 272 -4.20 5.58 18.95
N LEU A 273 -5.13 6.32 18.35
CA LEU A 273 -5.03 7.78 18.23
C LEU A 273 -5.09 8.50 19.59
N TYR A 274 -5.98 8.07 20.50
CA TYR A 274 -6.14 8.71 21.82
C TYR A 274 -4.99 8.42 22.76
N ASN A 275 -4.32 7.28 22.61
CA ASN A 275 -3.22 6.87 23.49
C ASN A 275 -1.84 7.02 22.82
N CYS A 276 -1.74 7.76 21.71
CA CYS A 276 -0.46 8.22 21.17
C CYS A 276 -0.14 9.63 21.70
N GLU A 277 1.13 9.91 21.94
CA GLU A 277 1.61 11.25 22.34
C GLU A 277 1.68 12.24 21.16
N LEU A 278 1.51 11.76 19.92
CA LEU A 278 1.63 12.61 18.74
C LEU A 278 0.45 13.61 18.63
N PHE A 279 -0.76 13.18 18.95
CA PHE A 279 -1.96 14.01 18.84
C PHE A 279 -2.48 14.51 20.19
N THR A 280 -2.04 13.93 21.30
CA THR A 280 -2.39 14.40 22.64
C THR A 280 -1.46 15.56 23.07
N LYS A 281 -1.99 16.53 23.81
CA LYS A 281 -1.21 17.57 24.51
C LYS A 281 -1.25 17.28 25.99
#